data_AF-A0A101PVT9-F1
#
_entry.id   AF-A0A101PVT9-F1
#
_cell.length_a   1.000
_cell.length_b   1.000
_cell.length_c   1.000
_cell.angle_alpha   90.00
_cell.angle_beta   90.00
_cell.angle_gamma   90.00
#
_symmetry.space_group_name_H-M   'P 1'
#
loop_
_entity.id
_entity.type
_entity.pdbx_description
1 polymer ?
#
loop_
_entity_poly.entity_id
_entity_poly.type
_entity_poly.pdbx_seq_one_letter_code
_entity_poly.pdbx_strand_id
1 'polypeptide(L)'
;MDTYGREEVSRGAVFLVGVLTMHIIGEQDGEEEDRLDPLSDLIPAVIRKLPGFELADPAQVPMVTGVLMAAAMGMDTVTWRDQFGTIPAKEALVHNFVLWLLADLFDSLVEQPGATDLLMRETFNSMAVDSG
;
A
#
# COMPACT_ATOMS: atom_id res chain seq x y z
N MET A 1 12.82 -14.49 21.79
CA MET A 1 11.42 -14.42 22.23
C MET A 1 10.60 -14.36 20.96
N ASP A 2 9.79 -15.38 20.69
CA ASP A 2 8.93 -15.36 19.52
C ASP A 2 7.85 -14.31 19.75
N THR A 3 7.95 -13.20 19.00
CA THR A 3 6.95 -12.13 19.06
C THR A 3 5.78 -12.56 18.19
N TYR A 4 4.76 -13.15 18.81
CA TYR A 4 3.48 -13.42 18.17
C TYR A 4 2.90 -12.12 17.60
N GLY A 5 2.30 -12.15 16.40
CA GLY A 5 1.69 -10.98 15.77
C GLY A 5 2.59 -10.22 14.79
N ARG A 6 3.92 -10.41 14.81
CA ARG A 6 4.83 -9.68 13.90
C ARG A 6 4.55 -9.98 12.43
N GLU A 7 4.28 -11.24 12.13
CA GLU A 7 3.98 -11.68 10.77
C GLU A 7 2.64 -11.11 10.31
N GLU A 8 1.63 -11.17 11.18
CA GLU A 8 0.29 -10.63 10.93
C GLU A 8 0.32 -9.12 10.69
N VAL A 9 1.10 -8.36 11.46
CA VAL A 9 1.30 -6.92 11.24
C VAL A 9 1.98 -6.66 9.90
N SER A 10 2.97 -7.47 9.53
CA SER A 10 3.67 -7.33 8.24
C SER A 10 2.74 -7.64 7.06
N ARG A 11 1.89 -8.68 7.19
CA ARG A 11 0.84 -9.01 6.22
C ARG A 11 -0.23 -7.91 6.16
N GLY A 12 -0.56 -7.31 7.30
CA GLY A 12 -1.44 -6.15 7.38
C GLY A 12 -0.91 -4.94 6.59
N ALA A 13 0.39 -4.67 6.63
CA ALA A 13 0.99 -3.62 5.81
C ALA A 13 0.85 -3.91 4.30
N VAL A 14 1.08 -5.16 3.87
CA VAL A 14 0.86 -5.60 2.47
C VAL A 14 -0.59 -5.45 2.04
N PHE A 15 -1.52 -5.81 2.92
CA PHE A 15 -2.95 -5.62 2.70
C PHE A 15 -3.29 -4.14 2.50
N LEU A 16 -2.82 -3.26 3.39
CA LEU A 16 -3.07 -1.82 3.30
C LEU A 16 -2.46 -1.18 2.05
N VAL A 17 -1.28 -1.63 1.61
CA VAL A 17 -0.70 -1.23 0.31
C VAL A 17 -1.67 -1.57 -0.83
N GLY A 18 -2.28 -2.77 -0.81
CA GLY A 18 -3.29 -3.17 -1.78
C GLY A 18 -4.53 -2.28 -1.75
N VAL A 19 -5.08 -2.04 -0.56
CA VAL A 19 -6.28 -1.21 -0.37
C VAL A 19 -6.07 0.22 -0.85
N LEU A 20 -4.98 0.89 -0.45
CA LEU A 20 -4.72 2.27 -0.86
C LEU A 20 -4.42 2.37 -2.35
N THR A 21 -3.70 1.39 -2.92
CA THR A 21 -3.49 1.33 -4.37
C THR A 21 -4.83 1.27 -5.09
N MET A 22 -5.75 0.40 -4.67
CA MET A 22 -7.08 0.30 -5.29
C MET A 22 -7.91 1.58 -5.13
N HIS A 23 -7.84 2.27 -3.98
CA HIS A 23 -8.53 3.55 -3.80
C HIS A 23 -7.97 4.62 -4.74
N ILE A 24 -6.64 4.75 -4.84
CA ILE A 24 -5.98 5.72 -5.73
C ILE A 24 -6.36 5.49 -7.21
N ILE A 25 -6.59 4.23 -7.61
CA ILE A 25 -7.02 3.88 -8.97
C ILE A 25 -8.52 4.14 -9.16
N GLY A 26 -9.32 3.83 -8.13
CA GLY A 26 -10.77 3.95 -8.13
C GLY A 26 -11.29 5.39 -8.08
N GLU A 27 -10.64 6.28 -7.31
CA GLU A 27 -11.01 7.69 -7.12
C GLU A 27 -10.75 8.60 -8.35
N GLN A 28 -10.33 8.02 -9.48
CA GLN A 28 -10.08 8.76 -10.70
C GLN A 28 -11.40 9.03 -11.46
N ASP A 29 -12.13 10.05 -11.03
CA ASP A 29 -13.36 10.56 -11.65
C ASP A 29 -13.11 11.52 -12.86
N GLY A 30 -11.91 11.48 -13.45
CA GLY A 30 -11.48 12.35 -14.57
C GLY A 30 -11.72 11.78 -15.98
N GLU A 31 -11.52 12.63 -17.01
CA GLU A 31 -11.44 12.20 -18.42
C GLU A 31 -10.35 11.14 -18.60
N GLU A 32 -10.51 10.17 -19.52
CA GLU A 32 -9.58 9.04 -19.70
C GLU A 32 -8.10 9.45 -19.83
N GLU A 33 -7.81 10.66 -20.32
CA GLU A 33 -6.44 11.19 -20.49
C GLU A 33 -5.75 11.64 -19.19
N ASP A 34 -6.51 12.00 -18.14
CA ASP A 34 -5.97 12.46 -16.84
C ASP A 34 -5.95 11.34 -15.78
N ARG A 35 -6.39 10.13 -16.15
CA ARG A 35 -6.37 8.95 -15.28
C ARG A 35 -4.95 8.45 -15.13
N LEU A 36 -4.47 8.40 -13.90
CA LEU A 36 -3.14 7.90 -13.56
C LEU A 36 -3.08 6.38 -13.80
N ASP A 37 -2.30 5.96 -14.80
CA ASP A 37 -2.10 4.55 -15.12
C ASP A 37 -1.26 3.92 -14.00
N PRO A 38 -1.77 2.88 -13.33
CA PRO A 38 -1.07 2.27 -12.20
C PRO A 38 0.31 1.72 -12.58
N LEU A 39 0.44 1.14 -13.78
CA LEU A 39 1.64 0.43 -14.21
C LEU A 39 2.68 1.37 -14.80
N SER A 40 2.27 2.40 -15.55
CA SER A 40 3.22 3.37 -16.13
C SER A 40 3.55 4.55 -15.22
N ASP A 41 2.64 4.92 -14.31
CA ASP A 41 2.76 6.18 -13.58
C ASP A 41 2.94 5.93 -12.07
N LEU A 42 1.97 5.27 -11.43
CA LEU A 42 1.93 5.09 -9.97
C LEU A 42 3.15 4.31 -9.47
N ILE A 43 3.31 3.07 -9.97
CA ILE A 43 4.36 2.17 -9.50
C ILE A 43 5.74 2.80 -9.73
N PRO A 44 6.08 3.28 -10.94
CA PRO A 44 7.36 3.92 -11.16
C PRO A 44 7.59 5.16 -10.29
N ALA A 45 6.55 5.95 -9.99
CA ALA A 45 6.67 7.13 -9.13
C ALA A 45 6.98 6.73 -7.67
N VAL A 46 6.29 5.73 -7.12
CA VAL A 46 6.53 5.22 -5.76
C VAL A 46 7.94 4.63 -5.66
N ILE A 47 8.34 3.78 -6.62
CA ILE A 47 9.67 3.15 -6.62
C ILE A 47 10.80 4.19 -6.77
N ARG A 48 10.59 5.26 -7.55
CA ARG A 48 11.55 6.37 -7.68
C ARG A 48 11.75 7.16 -6.38
N LYS A 49 10.76 7.21 -5.49
CA LYS A 49 10.86 7.88 -4.19
C LYS A 49 11.51 7.02 -3.10
N LEU A 50 11.49 5.69 -3.22
CA LEU A 50 12.03 4.78 -2.21
C LEU A 50 13.51 5.01 -1.83
N PRO A 51 14.43 5.32 -2.77
CA PRO A 51 15.82 5.63 -2.43
C PRO A 51 15.99 6.87 -1.53
N GLY A 52 14.96 7.71 -1.38
CA GLY A 52 14.97 8.84 -0.45
C GLY A 52 14.86 8.43 1.02
N PHE A 53 14.47 7.18 1.32
CA PHE A 53 14.44 6.65 2.68
C PHE A 53 15.76 5.93 2.98
N GLU A 54 16.57 6.47 3.90
CA GLU A 54 17.90 5.93 4.23
C GLU A 54 17.89 4.46 4.64
N LEU A 55 16.80 3.98 5.24
CA LEU A 55 16.65 2.61 5.71
C LEU A 55 16.00 1.67 4.67
N ALA A 56 15.64 2.16 3.49
CA ALA A 56 15.09 1.32 2.44
C ALA A 56 16.19 0.47 1.81
N ASP A 57 16.18 -0.83 2.10
CA ASP A 57 17.11 -1.78 1.48
C ASP A 57 16.72 -2.01 0.00
N PRO A 58 17.58 -1.64 -0.97
CA PRO A 58 17.27 -1.79 -2.39
C PRO A 58 16.97 -3.23 -2.82
N ALA A 59 17.48 -4.23 -2.08
CA ALA A 59 17.21 -5.64 -2.36
C ALA A 59 15.74 -6.02 -2.17
N GLN A 60 14.95 -5.20 -1.45
CA GLN A 60 13.53 -5.45 -1.19
C GLN A 60 12.61 -4.78 -2.22
N VAL A 61 13.14 -3.90 -3.08
CA VAL A 61 12.38 -3.19 -4.11
C VAL A 61 11.61 -4.14 -5.04
N PRO A 62 12.16 -5.29 -5.49
CA PRO A 62 11.41 -6.23 -6.32
C PRO A 62 10.14 -6.76 -5.65
N MET A 63 10.20 -7.06 -4.35
CA MET A 63 9.06 -7.61 -3.62
C MET A 63 7.93 -6.58 -3.51
N VAL A 64 8.26 -5.35 -3.15
CA VAL A 64 7.25 -4.29 -3.01
C VAL A 64 6.69 -3.86 -4.36
N THR A 65 7.53 -3.81 -5.40
CA THR A 65 7.06 -3.61 -6.78
C THR A 65 6.06 -4.69 -7.18
N GLY A 66 6.33 -5.95 -6.87
CA GLY A 66 5.44 -7.07 -7.17
C GLY A 66 4.10 -6.97 -6.43
N VAL A 67 4.10 -6.56 -5.16
CA VAL A 67 2.88 -6.28 -4.39
C VAL A 67 2.05 -5.16 -5.03
N LEU A 68 2.69 -4.06 -5.43
CA LEU A 68 1.99 -2.95 -6.10
C LEU A 68 1.42 -3.38 -7.45
N MET A 69 2.15 -4.18 -8.23
CA MET A 69 1.65 -4.74 -9.48
C MET A 69 0.45 -5.67 -9.25
N ALA A 70 0.52 -6.55 -8.26
CA ALA A 70 -0.59 -7.42 -7.88
C ALA A 70 -1.83 -6.59 -7.52
N ALA A 71 -1.65 -5.53 -6.72
CA ALA A 71 -2.73 -4.60 -6.38
C ALA A 71 -3.33 -3.92 -7.62
N ALA A 72 -2.49 -3.35 -8.48
CA ALA A 72 -2.91 -2.70 -9.72
C ALA A 72 -3.67 -3.63 -10.67
N MET A 73 -3.36 -4.93 -10.64
CA MET A 73 -4.05 -5.97 -11.41
C MET A 73 -5.30 -6.53 -10.72
N GLY A 74 -5.72 -5.97 -9.59
CA GLY A 74 -6.89 -6.42 -8.82
C GLY A 74 -6.69 -7.78 -8.14
N MET A 75 -5.45 -8.21 -7.91
CA MET A 75 -5.12 -9.46 -7.23
C MET A 75 -5.09 -9.26 -5.71
N ASP A 76 -5.36 -10.32 -4.96
CA ASP A 76 -5.12 -10.34 -3.50
C ASP A 76 -3.61 -10.23 -3.23
N THR A 77 -3.19 -9.10 -2.66
CA THR A 77 -1.79 -8.78 -2.41
C THR A 77 -1.16 -9.66 -1.33
N VAL A 78 -1.92 -10.04 -0.30
CA VAL A 78 -1.43 -10.88 0.79
C VAL A 78 -1.24 -12.30 0.27
N THR A 79 -2.25 -12.85 -0.42
CA THR A 79 -2.16 -14.16 -1.05
C THR A 79 -1.05 -14.20 -2.11
N TRP A 80 -0.86 -13.13 -2.88
CA TRP A 80 0.26 -13.01 -3.81
C TRP A 80 1.61 -13.06 -3.07
N ARG A 81 1.75 -12.25 -2.01
CA ARG A 81 3.02 -12.16 -1.28
C ARG A 81 3.35 -13.43 -0.52
N ASP A 82 2.37 -14.11 0.07
CA ASP A 82 2.58 -15.32 0.86
C ASP A 82 3.26 -16.46 0.06
N GLN A 83 3.19 -16.43 -1.28
CA GLN A 83 3.89 -17.38 -2.17
C GLN A 83 5.42 -17.35 -2.04
N PHE A 84 5.98 -16.26 -1.50
CA PHE A 84 7.43 -16.07 -1.31
C PHE A 84 7.89 -16.32 0.13
N GLY A 85 7.03 -16.95 0.95
CA GLY A 85 7.31 -17.28 2.34
C GLY A 85 7.19 -16.09 3.29
N THR A 86 7.76 -16.19 4.49
CA THR A 86 7.64 -15.16 5.53
C THR A 86 8.20 -13.82 5.09
N ILE A 87 7.54 -12.72 5.45
CA ILE A 87 8.04 -11.36 5.18
C ILE A 87 9.20 -11.04 6.14
N PRO A 88 10.44 -10.84 5.65
CA PRO A 88 11.55 -10.45 6.49
C PRO A 88 11.40 -8.99 6.96
N ALA A 89 12.01 -8.66 8.11
CA ALA A 89 11.86 -7.34 8.72
C ALA A 89 12.27 -6.17 7.80
N LYS A 90 13.29 -6.37 6.96
CA LYS A 90 13.72 -5.37 5.97
C LYS A 90 12.64 -5.10 4.93
N GLU A 91 11.95 -6.12 4.47
CA GLU A 91 10.87 -5.98 3.50
C GLU A 91 9.64 -5.35 4.14
N ALA A 92 9.28 -5.77 5.35
CA ALA A 92 8.20 -5.16 6.13
C ALA A 92 8.42 -3.65 6.32
N LEU A 93 9.68 -3.22 6.51
CA LEU A 93 10.00 -1.80 6.60
C LEU A 93 9.76 -1.07 5.27
N VAL A 94 10.16 -1.65 4.13
CA VAL A 94 9.92 -1.03 2.82
C VAL A 94 8.44 -1.00 2.47
N HIS A 95 7.65 -2.01 2.85
CA HIS A 95 6.19 -1.95 2.75
C HIS A 95 5.60 -0.76 3.53
N ASN A 96 6.13 -0.45 4.72
CA ASN A 96 5.68 0.72 5.47
C ASN A 96 6.06 2.04 4.79
N PHE A 97 7.24 2.13 4.16
CA PHE A 97 7.60 3.32 3.37
C PHE A 97 6.70 3.49 2.15
N VAL A 98 6.39 2.40 1.45
CA VAL A 98 5.43 2.45 0.34
C VAL A 98 4.03 2.84 0.83
N LEU A 99 3.57 2.29 1.96
CA LEU A 99 2.30 2.66 2.54
C LEU A 99 2.24 4.16 2.86
N TRP A 100 3.31 4.74 3.42
CA TRP A 100 3.41 6.17 3.63
C TRP A 100 3.34 6.95 2.31
N LEU A 101 4.11 6.57 1.30
CA LEU A 101 4.07 7.24 -0.01
C LEU A 101 2.69 7.20 -0.66
N LEU A 102 1.96 6.08 -0.52
CA LEU A 102 0.59 5.94 -1.02
C LEU A 102 -0.38 6.82 -0.24
N ALA A 103 -0.27 6.87 1.09
CA ALA A 103 -1.11 7.74 1.92
C ALA A 103 -0.90 9.23 1.57
N ASP A 104 0.36 9.65 1.43
CA ASP A 104 0.72 11.02 1.00
C ASP A 104 0.16 11.35 -0.39
N LEU A 105 0.24 10.39 -1.32
CA LEU A 105 -0.34 10.55 -2.65
C LEU A 105 -1.87 10.63 -2.60
N PHE A 106 -2.53 9.76 -1.84
CA PHE A 106 -3.99 9.77 -1.70
C PHE A 106 -4.48 11.11 -1.15
N ASP A 107 -3.93 11.57 -0.02
CA ASP A 107 -4.26 12.85 0.58
C ASP A 107 -4.04 14.02 -0.40
N SER A 108 -2.99 13.94 -1.23
CA SER A 108 -2.71 14.93 -2.27
C SER A 108 -3.73 14.90 -3.42
N LEU A 109 -4.16 13.71 -3.85
CA LEU A 109 -5.13 13.54 -4.95
C LEU A 109 -6.52 14.06 -4.57
N VAL A 110 -6.92 13.90 -3.30
CA VAL A 110 -8.19 14.41 -2.79
C VAL A 110 -8.08 15.83 -2.20
N GLU A 111 -6.92 16.48 -2.36
CA GLU A 111 -6.60 17.82 -1.87
C GLU A 111 -6.92 18.03 -0.37
N GLN A 112 -6.83 16.98 0.44
CA GLN A 112 -7.23 16.99 1.85
C GLN A 112 -6.17 16.30 2.73
N PRO A 113 -5.35 17.07 3.47
CA PRO A 113 -4.44 16.50 4.45
C PRO A 113 -5.19 15.70 5.52
N GLY A 114 -4.75 14.46 5.77
CA GLY A 114 -5.37 13.55 6.72
C GLY A 114 -6.54 12.74 6.18
N ALA A 115 -6.83 12.79 4.87
CA ALA A 115 -7.89 11.99 4.26
C ALA A 115 -7.69 10.48 4.48
N THR A 116 -6.46 10.01 4.45
CA THR A 116 -6.13 8.60 4.76
C THR A 116 -6.55 8.23 6.20
N ASP A 117 -6.36 9.11 7.19
CA ASP A 117 -6.81 8.85 8.58
C ASP A 117 -8.34 8.79 8.67
N LEU A 118 -9.04 9.67 7.96
CA LEU A 118 -10.50 9.65 7.88
C LEU A 118 -11.01 8.34 7.27
N LEU A 119 -10.45 7.93 6.14
CA LEU A 119 -10.78 6.67 5.47
C LEU A 119 -10.58 5.47 6.42
N MET A 120 -9.46 5.42 7.14
CA MET A 120 -9.21 4.36 8.12
C MET A 120 -10.25 4.37 9.24
N ARG A 121 -10.54 5.54 9.83
CA ARG A 121 -11.55 5.66 10.90
C ARG A 121 -12.92 5.22 10.45
N GLU A 122 -13.36 5.65 9.29
CA GLU A 122 -14.66 5.28 8.72
C GLU A 122 -14.76 3.77 8.51
N THR A 123 -13.70 3.16 7.97
CA THR A 123 -13.62 1.70 7.77
C THR A 123 -13.68 0.93 9.08
N PHE A 124 -12.93 1.35 10.11
CA PHE A 124 -12.96 0.65 11.41
C PHE A 124 -14.28 0.88 12.16
N ASN A 125 -14.87 2.07 12.04
CA ASN A 125 -16.16 2.36 12.67
C ASN A 125 -17.30 1.56 12.04
N SER A 126 -17.32 1.37 10.72
CA SER A 126 -18.35 0.55 10.07
C SER A 126 -18.29 -0.91 10.53
N MET A 127 -17.08 -1.48 10.65
CA MET A 127 -16.88 -2.84 11.20
C MET A 127 -17.35 -2.97 12.65
N ALA A 128 -17.16 -1.94 13.47
CA ALA A 128 -17.62 -1.94 14.86
C ALA A 128 -19.15 -1.91 14.96
N VAL A 129 -19.82 -1.22 14.04
CA VAL A 129 -21.29 -1.18 13.95
C VAL A 129 -21.86 -2.50 13.45
N ASP A 130 -21.21 -3.17 12.50
CA ASP A 130 -21.65 -4.46 11.96
C ASP A 130 -21.49 -5.63 12.94
N SER A 131 -20.72 -5.44 14.01
CA SER A 131 -20.47 -6.43 15.06
C SER A 131 -21.39 -6.32 16.28
N GLY A 132 -22.29 -5.32 16.30
CA GLY A 132 -23.25 -5.05 17.39
C GLY A 132 -24.68 -5.42 17.04
#